data_AF-A0AAE0P5N7-F1
#
_entry.id   AF-A0AAE0P5N7-F1
#
_cell.length_a   1.000
_cell.length_b   1.000
_cell.length_c   1.000
_cell.angle_alpha   90.00
_cell.angle_beta   90.00
_cell.angle_gamma   90.00
#
_symmetry.space_group_name_H-M   'P 1'
#
loop_
_entity.id
_entity.type
_entity.pdbx_description
1 polymer ?
#
loop_
_entity_poly.entity_id
_entity_poly.type
_entity_poly.pdbx_seq_one_letter_code
_entity_poly.pdbx_strand_id
1 'polypeptide(L)'
;MLTSTATSMIRTSARSGLQPILFRSAACPYAAGMTLSPFSMAAAAPSPSSKLASAHARSSNPSKQTQAVPQARPLSTSTSSSLLIRFRTTATQTQRRNASSSPNGPARVHGSDAEVDANAAAAAAAAQTAAHPEASALDWNTFFQLRKTRRRWQQAFSVVVALASSAGGALFLTTSLGDQVVGQIPLDPFITMGLVTLSFATLGWLVGPSMGTLVFNSLKRKYKGQMAIKESQFFARVKKHRVDPTASSMGNPVPDFYGEKISSVAGYRQWLRDQRAFNKKRTTFV
;
A
#
# COMPACT_ATOMS: atom_id res chain seq x y z
N MET A 1 21.93 -31.91 69.05
CA MET A 1 22.93 -32.79 68.43
C MET A 1 23.01 -32.43 66.95
N LEU A 2 24.22 -32.08 66.52
CA LEU A 2 24.59 -31.55 65.20
C LEU A 2 25.08 -32.69 64.29
N THR A 3 24.68 -32.68 63.02
CA THR A 3 25.44 -33.18 61.84
C THR A 3 24.75 -32.60 60.59
N SER A 4 25.16 -31.46 60.03
CA SER A 4 26.28 -31.21 59.11
C SER A 4 26.45 -32.24 57.99
N THR A 5 26.06 -31.86 56.77
CA THR A 5 26.79 -32.26 55.54
C THR A 5 26.85 -31.08 54.60
N ALA A 6 28.07 -30.60 54.38
CA ALA A 6 28.43 -29.54 53.46
C ALA A 6 28.65 -30.14 52.05
N THR A 7 28.32 -29.38 51.01
CA THR A 7 28.99 -29.51 49.71
C THR A 7 29.12 -28.13 49.09
N SER A 8 30.34 -27.85 48.66
CA SER A 8 30.92 -26.57 48.34
C SER A 8 30.89 -26.29 46.83
N MET A 9 30.66 -25.01 46.48
CA MET A 9 31.12 -24.21 45.33
C MET A 9 31.10 -24.82 43.91
N ILE A 10 30.62 -24.11 42.89
CA ILE A 10 31.46 -23.20 42.09
C ILE A 10 30.64 -22.02 41.54
N ARG A 11 31.25 -20.84 41.67
CA ARG A 11 30.81 -19.53 41.20
C ARG A 11 31.40 -19.28 39.81
N THR A 12 30.57 -19.02 38.80
CA THR A 12 31.02 -18.31 37.58
C THR A 12 30.02 -17.22 37.22
N SER A 13 30.55 -16.00 37.20
CA SER A 13 29.89 -14.77 36.77
C SER A 13 30.04 -14.63 35.26
N ALA A 14 28.95 -14.37 34.54
CA ALA A 14 28.99 -13.66 33.27
C ALA A 14 27.63 -13.01 32.96
N ARG A 15 27.59 -11.67 33.12
CA ARG A 15 26.62 -10.79 32.46
C ARG A 15 26.77 -10.94 30.94
N SER A 16 25.67 -10.95 30.18
CA SER A 16 25.52 -10.30 28.87
C SER A 16 24.13 -10.57 28.30
N GLY A 17 23.34 -9.51 28.12
CA GLY A 17 22.02 -9.58 27.49
C GLY A 17 22.13 -9.63 25.96
N LEU A 18 21.16 -10.30 25.32
CA LEU A 18 20.93 -10.22 23.89
C LEU A 18 19.42 -10.19 23.62
N GLN A 19 18.98 -9.02 23.17
CA GLN A 19 17.68 -8.73 22.58
C GLN A 19 17.63 -9.26 21.13
N PRO A 20 16.47 -9.68 20.60
CA PRO A 20 16.32 -10.01 19.19
C PRO A 20 16.17 -8.73 18.34
N ILE A 21 17.09 -8.54 17.41
CA ILE A 21 17.12 -7.44 16.43
C ILE A 21 16.15 -7.71 15.29
N LEU A 22 15.27 -6.75 15.05
CA LEU A 22 14.36 -6.65 13.92
C LEU A 22 15.11 -6.52 12.59
N PHE A 23 14.77 -7.37 11.61
CA PHE A 23 15.21 -7.20 10.23
C PHE A 23 14.59 -5.93 9.62
N ARG A 24 15.44 -4.91 9.45
CA ARG A 24 15.17 -3.65 8.76
C ARG A 24 15.29 -3.89 7.25
N SER A 25 14.16 -4.19 6.59
CA SER A 25 14.09 -4.24 5.13
C SER A 25 13.83 -2.83 4.59
N ALA A 26 14.87 -2.16 4.11
CA ALA A 26 14.79 -0.90 3.39
C ALA A 26 15.30 -1.13 1.96
N ALA A 27 14.38 -1.39 1.04
CA ALA A 27 14.64 -1.29 -0.39
C ALA A 27 13.35 -0.82 -1.07
N CYS A 28 13.32 0.45 -1.45
CA CYS A 28 12.32 1.02 -2.33
C CYS A 28 12.62 0.53 -3.77
N PRO A 29 11.76 -0.28 -4.41
CA PRO A 29 11.96 -0.67 -5.80
C PRO A 29 11.18 0.30 -6.69
N TYR A 30 11.72 1.51 -6.93
CA TYR A 30 11.14 2.39 -7.95
C TYR A 30 12.16 3.32 -8.60
N ALA A 31 13.34 2.78 -8.92
CA ALA A 31 14.35 3.53 -9.65
C ALA A 31 15.23 2.58 -10.49
N ALA A 32 14.63 1.85 -11.42
CA ALA A 32 15.36 1.25 -12.54
C ALA A 32 14.40 0.78 -13.62
N GLY A 33 14.63 1.22 -14.86
CA GLY A 33 14.14 0.55 -16.05
C GLY A 33 12.90 1.18 -16.69
N MET A 34 13.13 1.93 -17.77
CA MET A 34 12.75 1.55 -19.14
C MET A 34 12.56 2.79 -20.01
N THR A 35 13.67 3.26 -20.56
CA THR A 35 13.72 3.86 -21.89
C THR A 35 13.57 2.72 -22.89
N LEU A 36 12.53 2.74 -23.72
CA LEU A 36 12.48 2.22 -25.09
C LEU A 36 11.04 2.42 -25.62
N SER A 37 10.85 3.52 -26.34
CA SER A 37 9.82 3.63 -27.38
C SER A 37 10.24 2.75 -28.56
N PRO A 38 9.30 2.10 -29.26
CA PRO A 38 8.94 2.63 -30.58
C PRO A 38 7.50 2.30 -30.99
N PHE A 39 6.67 3.31 -31.26
CA PHE A 39 5.80 3.37 -32.45
C PHE A 39 5.03 4.69 -32.46
N SER A 40 5.36 5.54 -33.43
CA SER A 40 4.60 6.73 -33.78
C SER A 40 4.06 6.52 -35.20
N MET A 41 2.75 6.42 -35.34
CA MET A 41 1.97 6.86 -36.51
C MET A 41 0.59 7.22 -35.96
N ALA A 42 0.21 8.49 -35.89
CA ALA A 42 -0.23 9.38 -36.96
C ALA A 42 -1.77 9.44 -37.03
N ALA A 43 -2.28 10.63 -36.68
CA ALA A 43 -3.47 11.31 -37.16
C ALA A 43 -4.85 10.60 -37.10
N ALA A 44 -5.78 11.20 -36.35
CA ALA A 44 -6.84 12.07 -36.91
C ALA A 44 -7.93 12.35 -35.87
N ALA A 45 -8.15 13.63 -35.58
CA ALA A 45 -9.41 14.16 -35.04
C ALA A 45 -10.44 14.24 -36.21
N PRO A 46 -11.77 14.27 -35.99
CA PRO A 46 -12.40 15.40 -35.30
C PRO A 46 -13.65 15.05 -34.43
N SER A 47 -13.94 15.95 -33.50
CA SER A 47 -15.26 16.25 -32.89
C SER A 47 -16.21 16.91 -33.93
N PRO A 48 -17.49 17.31 -33.69
CA PRO A 48 -18.22 17.51 -32.41
C PRO A 48 -19.74 17.16 -32.42
N SER A 49 -20.45 17.59 -31.37
CA SER A 49 -21.90 17.92 -31.31
C SER A 49 -22.85 16.74 -31.08
N SER A 50 -23.93 16.81 -30.29
CA SER A 50 -24.56 17.86 -29.47
C SER A 50 -25.80 17.27 -28.77
N LYS A 51 -26.17 17.81 -27.58
CA LYS A 51 -27.54 17.85 -26.99
C LYS A 51 -28.12 16.46 -26.56
N LEU A 52 -28.97 16.27 -25.55
CA LEU A 52 -30.00 17.08 -24.89
C LEU A 52 -30.46 16.35 -23.60
N ALA A 53 -31.11 17.10 -22.69
CA ALA A 53 -32.06 16.70 -21.63
C ALA A 53 -31.55 15.79 -20.48
N SER A 54 -31.44 16.28 -19.23
CA SER A 54 -32.52 16.66 -18.30
C SER A 54 -33.44 15.50 -17.90
N ALA A 55 -33.25 14.99 -16.68
CA ALA A 55 -34.36 14.59 -15.82
C ALA A 55 -33.89 14.55 -14.35
N HIS A 56 -34.55 15.37 -13.53
CA HIS A 56 -34.57 15.27 -12.09
C HIS A 56 -35.25 13.96 -11.66
N ALA A 57 -34.68 13.27 -10.68
CA ALA A 57 -35.48 12.48 -9.75
C ALA A 57 -34.83 12.49 -8.35
N ARG A 58 -35.66 12.97 -7.42
CA ARG A 58 -35.47 13.13 -5.99
C ARG A 58 -35.93 11.85 -5.29
N SER A 59 -35.53 11.70 -4.01
CA SER A 59 -36.11 10.77 -3.02
C SER A 59 -35.46 9.37 -3.02
N SER A 60 -35.15 8.69 -1.93
CA SER A 60 -35.34 8.90 -0.48
C SER A 60 -34.52 7.82 0.25
N ASN A 61 -33.84 8.17 1.34
CA ASN A 61 -33.42 7.22 2.38
C ASN A 61 -34.67 6.74 3.15
N PRO A 62 -34.65 5.52 3.74
CA PRO A 62 -34.40 5.46 5.19
C PRO A 62 -33.71 4.18 5.74
N SER A 63 -33.27 4.31 7.01
CA SER A 63 -33.12 3.30 8.09
C SER A 63 -32.15 2.12 7.91
N LYS A 64 -31.08 1.98 8.71
CA LYS A 64 -30.98 1.56 10.14
C LYS A 64 -31.48 0.13 10.44
N GLN A 65 -30.55 -0.82 10.58
CA GLN A 65 -30.57 -1.94 11.55
C GLN A 65 -29.18 -2.63 11.52
N THR A 66 -28.35 -2.57 12.56
CA THR A 66 -28.30 -3.36 13.82
C THR A 66 -27.70 -4.78 13.65
N GLN A 67 -26.47 -4.91 14.16
CA GLN A 67 -25.81 -6.04 14.87
C GLN A 67 -25.93 -7.48 14.33
N ALA A 68 -24.77 -8.14 14.17
CA ALA A 68 -24.40 -9.31 14.99
C ALA A 68 -22.93 -9.74 14.73
N VAL A 69 -22.23 -9.99 15.82
CA VAL A 69 -20.92 -10.66 15.94
C VAL A 69 -21.21 -12.16 16.15
N PRO A 70 -20.35 -13.08 15.70
CA PRO A 70 -19.66 -13.89 16.70
C PRO A 70 -18.16 -14.08 16.41
N GLN A 71 -17.41 -14.06 17.51
CA GLN A 71 -16.07 -14.61 17.63
C GLN A 71 -16.16 -16.14 17.73
N ALA A 72 -15.17 -16.84 17.16
CA ALA A 72 -14.57 -18.03 17.79
C ALA A 72 -13.19 -18.31 17.16
N ARG A 73 -12.24 -18.60 18.04
CA ARG A 73 -10.83 -18.96 17.78
C ARG A 73 -10.65 -20.45 18.21
N PRO A 74 -9.43 -21.01 18.25
CA PRO A 74 -8.84 -21.97 17.31
C PRO A 74 -8.72 -23.41 17.87
N LEU A 75 -8.30 -24.38 17.04
CA LEU A 75 -7.52 -25.52 17.52
C LEU A 75 -6.68 -26.18 16.40
N SER A 76 -5.42 -26.47 16.74
CA SER A 76 -4.45 -27.35 16.07
C SER A 76 -5.02 -28.77 15.84
N THR A 77 -4.50 -29.65 14.99
CA THR A 77 -3.17 -30.30 15.08
C THR A 77 -2.99 -31.30 13.91
N SER A 78 -1.73 -31.58 13.54
CA SER A 78 -1.22 -32.86 12.97
C SER A 78 -1.53 -33.18 11.49
N THR A 79 -0.69 -33.79 10.65
CA THR A 79 0.67 -34.39 10.72
C THR A 79 1.12 -34.71 9.28
N SER A 80 2.44 -34.72 9.03
CA SER A 80 3.16 -35.52 8.00
C SER A 80 2.85 -35.23 6.52
N SER A 81 3.81 -35.03 5.61
CA SER A 81 4.94 -35.90 5.33
C SER A 81 5.99 -35.15 4.51
N SER A 82 7.26 -35.35 4.85
CA SER A 82 8.44 -34.90 4.12
C SER A 82 8.59 -35.63 2.79
N LEU A 83 8.59 -34.90 1.67
CA LEU A 83 9.11 -35.37 0.39
C LEU A 83 10.37 -34.58 0.05
N LEU A 84 11.51 -35.27 0.13
CA LEU A 84 12.82 -34.78 -0.25
C LEU A 84 12.90 -34.67 -1.78
N ILE A 85 12.79 -33.46 -2.31
CA ILE A 85 13.10 -33.18 -3.72
C ILE A 85 14.55 -32.68 -3.80
N ARG A 86 15.41 -33.56 -4.34
CA ARG A 86 16.85 -33.33 -4.54
C ARG A 86 17.06 -32.50 -5.80
N PHE A 87 17.14 -31.18 -5.67
CA PHE A 87 17.60 -30.32 -6.77
C PHE A 87 19.13 -30.18 -6.73
N ARG A 88 19.76 -30.61 -7.82
CA ARG A 88 21.20 -30.52 -8.08
C ARG A 88 21.52 -29.11 -8.57
N THR A 89 21.87 -28.20 -7.67
CA THR A 89 22.28 -26.84 -8.04
C THR A 89 23.79 -26.79 -8.27
N THR A 90 24.18 -26.46 -9.49
CA THR A 90 25.54 -26.06 -9.85
C THR A 90 25.94 -24.82 -9.05
N ALA A 91 27.03 -24.94 -8.30
CA ALA A 91 27.57 -23.86 -7.49
C ALA A 91 28.27 -22.82 -8.39
N THR A 92 27.66 -21.65 -8.57
CA THR A 92 28.38 -20.44 -9.01
C THR A 92 28.79 -19.66 -7.77
N GLN A 93 30.11 -19.57 -7.60
CA GLN A 93 30.82 -18.97 -6.49
C GLN A 93 30.66 -17.43 -6.51
N THR A 94 29.68 -16.88 -5.79
CA THR A 94 29.62 -15.45 -5.51
C THR A 94 30.57 -15.09 -4.37
N GLN A 95 31.61 -14.32 -4.70
CA GLN A 95 32.54 -13.69 -3.76
C GLN A 95 31.78 -13.01 -2.60
N ARG A 96 32.05 -13.46 -1.37
CA ARG A 96 31.74 -12.70 -0.16
C ARG A 96 32.60 -11.44 -0.14
N ARG A 97 31.98 -10.28 -0.28
CA ARG A 97 32.61 -9.00 0.10
C ARG A 97 32.60 -8.93 1.62
N ASN A 98 33.78 -9.04 2.23
CA ASN A 98 33.98 -8.74 3.63
C ASN A 98 33.68 -7.26 3.87
N ALA A 99 32.66 -6.95 4.67
CA ALA A 99 32.43 -5.61 5.17
C ALA A 99 33.42 -5.37 6.32
N SER A 100 34.52 -4.67 6.04
CA SER A 100 35.38 -4.12 7.08
C SER A 100 34.69 -2.91 7.70
N SER A 101 34.29 -3.03 8.97
CA SER A 101 33.88 -1.89 9.78
C SER A 101 35.12 -1.06 10.13
N SER A 102 35.37 0.01 9.38
CA SER A 102 36.33 1.03 9.76
C SER A 102 35.69 1.97 10.80
N PRO A 103 36.28 2.16 11.99
CA PRO A 103 35.64 2.93 13.06
C PRO A 103 35.88 4.45 12.98
N ASN A 104 36.57 4.96 11.96
CA ASN A 104 36.83 6.41 11.82
C ASN A 104 35.95 7.03 10.73
N GLY A 105 34.72 7.38 11.10
CA GLY A 105 33.88 8.32 10.36
C GLY A 105 33.41 9.43 11.30
N PRO A 106 33.37 10.71 10.87
CA PRO A 106 32.93 11.80 11.72
C PRO A 106 31.51 11.52 12.25
N ALA A 107 31.30 11.79 13.53
CA ALA A 107 30.07 11.53 14.28
C ALA A 107 28.84 11.91 13.45
N ARG A 108 28.17 10.91 12.88
CA ARG A 108 26.91 11.08 12.16
C ARG A 108 25.89 11.49 13.19
N VAL A 109 25.55 12.79 13.19
CA VAL A 109 24.42 13.34 13.95
C VAL A 109 23.25 12.39 13.72
N HIS A 110 22.84 11.68 14.76
CA HIS A 110 21.66 10.82 14.76
C HIS A 110 20.43 11.75 14.75
N GLY A 111 20.24 12.44 13.62
CA GLY A 111 18.93 12.98 13.30
C GLY A 111 17.96 11.81 13.32
N SER A 112 16.77 12.02 13.88
CA SER A 112 15.73 11.01 13.83
C SER A 112 15.53 10.57 12.38
N ASP A 113 15.24 9.28 12.12
CA ASP A 113 15.01 8.80 10.75
C ASP A 113 13.93 9.65 10.01
N ALA A 114 13.08 10.37 10.75
CA ALA A 114 12.11 11.32 10.21
C ALA A 114 12.72 12.62 9.66
N GLU A 115 13.78 13.14 10.29
CA GLU A 115 14.47 14.36 9.86
C GLU A 115 15.32 14.11 8.62
N VAL A 116 15.94 12.94 8.52
CA VAL A 116 16.66 12.52 7.31
C VAL A 116 15.70 12.45 6.11
N ASP A 117 14.54 11.81 6.29
CA ASP A 117 13.51 11.74 5.24
C ASP A 117 12.95 13.13 4.88
N ALA A 118 12.77 14.02 5.86
CA ALA A 118 12.30 15.37 5.64
C ALA A 118 13.31 16.20 4.82
N ASN A 119 14.59 16.11 5.15
CA ASN A 119 15.66 16.81 4.43
C ASN A 119 15.80 16.29 2.99
N ALA A 120 15.71 14.97 2.78
CA ALA A 120 15.71 14.38 1.45
C ALA A 120 14.50 14.85 0.62
N ALA A 121 13.31 14.89 1.21
CA ALA A 121 12.10 15.38 0.55
C ALA A 121 12.16 16.88 0.23
N ALA A 122 12.81 17.68 1.07
CA ALA A 122 13.06 19.10 0.83
C ALA A 122 14.05 19.33 -0.32
N ALA A 123 15.15 18.57 -0.35
CA ALA A 123 16.12 18.62 -1.44
C ALA A 123 15.50 18.24 -2.79
N ALA A 124 14.69 17.18 -2.82
CA ALA A 124 13.94 16.77 -4.01
C ALA A 124 12.98 17.88 -4.50
N ALA A 125 12.32 18.57 -3.57
CA ALA A 125 11.44 19.70 -3.89
C ALA A 125 12.19 20.87 -4.50
N ALA A 126 13.33 21.25 -3.91
CA ALA A 126 14.18 22.32 -4.43
C ALA A 126 14.67 22.00 -5.85
N ALA A 127 15.10 20.76 -6.10
CA ALA A 127 15.52 20.32 -7.42
C ALA A 127 14.40 20.40 -8.47
N GLN A 128 13.15 20.07 -8.12
CA GLN A 128 12.03 20.19 -9.06
C GLN A 128 11.59 21.64 -9.30
N THR A 129 11.66 22.51 -8.30
CA THR A 129 11.42 23.94 -8.50
C THR A 129 12.48 24.55 -9.43
N ALA A 130 13.75 24.13 -9.30
CA ALA A 130 14.82 24.57 -10.18
C ALA A 130 14.67 24.03 -11.62
N ALA A 131 14.20 22.79 -11.79
CA ALA A 131 13.99 22.17 -13.11
C ALA A 131 12.75 22.73 -13.84
N HIS A 132 11.74 23.19 -13.11
CA HIS A 132 10.51 23.74 -13.67
C HIS A 132 10.10 25.05 -12.96
N PRO A 133 10.78 26.17 -13.26
CA PRO A 133 10.50 27.46 -12.63
C PRO A 133 9.09 28.00 -12.92
N GLU A 134 8.52 27.64 -14.07
CA GLU A 134 7.17 28.01 -14.51
C GLU A 134 6.05 27.20 -13.81
N ALA A 135 6.38 26.03 -13.24
CA ALA A 135 5.40 25.15 -12.63
C ALA A 135 5.24 25.52 -11.15
N SER A 136 4.30 26.43 -10.87
CA SER A 136 3.90 26.80 -9.50
C SER A 136 3.85 25.58 -8.57
N ALA A 137 4.51 25.67 -7.41
CA ALA A 137 4.56 24.60 -6.44
C ALA A 137 3.13 24.18 -6.07
N LEU A 138 2.81 22.90 -6.25
CA LEU A 138 1.48 22.34 -5.96
C LEU A 138 0.98 22.80 -4.57
N ASP A 139 -0.28 23.24 -4.40
CA ASP A 139 -0.82 23.58 -3.06
C ASP A 139 -1.14 22.31 -2.24
N TRP A 140 -1.20 22.42 -0.90
CA TRP A 140 -1.57 21.31 -0.01
C TRP A 140 -3.02 20.87 -0.21
N ASN A 141 -3.96 21.80 -0.43
CA ASN A 141 -5.34 21.43 -0.69
C ASN A 141 -5.47 20.67 -2.01
N THR A 142 -4.83 21.17 -3.07
CA THR A 142 -4.78 20.53 -4.38
C THR A 142 -4.11 19.16 -4.33
N PHE A 143 -3.03 19.01 -3.56
CA PHE A 143 -2.38 17.71 -3.32
C PHE A 143 -3.34 16.68 -2.72
N PHE A 144 -4.07 17.04 -1.66
CA PHE A 144 -5.03 16.12 -1.04
C PHE A 144 -6.20 15.78 -1.97
N GLN A 145 -6.66 16.72 -2.79
CA GLN A 145 -7.65 16.44 -3.83
C GLN A 145 -7.12 15.50 -4.91
N LEU A 146 -5.87 15.68 -5.35
CA LEU A 146 -5.21 14.78 -6.30
C LEU A 146 -5.06 13.36 -5.73
N ARG A 147 -4.74 13.22 -4.44
CA ARG A 147 -4.68 11.91 -3.78
C ARG A 147 -6.05 11.22 -3.70
N LYS A 148 -7.11 11.97 -3.36
CA LYS A 148 -8.49 11.46 -3.38
C LYS A 148 -8.93 11.02 -4.77
N THR A 149 -8.68 11.87 -5.76
CA THR A 149 -9.07 11.57 -7.15
C THR A 149 -8.32 10.36 -7.68
N ARG A 150 -7.02 10.20 -7.42
CA ARG A 150 -6.26 8.98 -7.80
C ARG A 150 -6.96 7.70 -7.33
N ARG A 151 -7.36 7.62 -6.05
CA ARG A 151 -8.06 6.44 -5.49
C ARG A 151 -9.44 6.23 -6.13
N ARG A 152 -10.18 7.32 -6.40
CA ARG A 152 -11.49 7.24 -7.10
C ARG A 152 -11.35 6.76 -8.54
N TRP A 153 -10.32 7.19 -9.26
CA TRP A 153 -10.05 6.74 -10.62
C TRP A 153 -9.73 5.24 -10.65
N GLN A 154 -8.92 4.73 -9.71
CA GLN A 154 -8.63 3.30 -9.60
C GLN A 154 -9.90 2.47 -9.36
N GLN A 155 -10.79 2.94 -8.47
CA GLN A 155 -12.07 2.28 -8.19
C GLN A 155 -13.04 2.35 -9.37
N ALA A 156 -13.17 3.52 -9.99
CA ALA A 156 -14.05 3.71 -11.14
C ALA A 156 -13.62 2.83 -12.32
N PHE A 157 -12.31 2.78 -12.62
CA PHE A 157 -11.80 1.91 -13.68
C PHE A 157 -11.92 0.43 -13.34
N SER A 158 -11.82 0.03 -12.08
CA SER A 158 -12.09 -1.35 -11.67
C SER A 158 -13.51 -1.78 -12.02
N VAL A 159 -14.50 -0.91 -11.78
CA VAL A 159 -15.90 -1.18 -12.16
C VAL A 159 -16.09 -1.15 -13.69
N VAL A 160 -15.56 -0.13 -14.36
CA VAL A 160 -15.72 0.02 -15.82
C VAL A 160 -15.06 -1.13 -16.58
N VAL A 161 -13.84 -1.51 -16.21
CA VAL A 161 -13.14 -2.64 -16.84
C VAL A 161 -13.81 -3.96 -16.50
N ALA A 162 -14.33 -4.15 -15.28
CA ALA A 162 -15.13 -5.34 -14.96
C ALA A 162 -16.37 -5.46 -15.85
N LEU A 163 -17.11 -4.37 -16.05
CA LEU A 163 -18.28 -4.34 -16.95
C LEU A 163 -17.89 -4.58 -18.41
N ALA A 164 -16.82 -3.92 -18.88
CA ALA A 164 -16.32 -4.10 -20.25
C ALA A 164 -15.84 -5.54 -20.50
N SER A 165 -15.10 -6.13 -19.55
CA SER A 165 -14.66 -7.52 -19.63
C SER A 165 -15.83 -8.49 -19.52
N SER A 166 -16.84 -8.21 -18.68
CA SER A 166 -18.06 -9.02 -18.60
C SER A 166 -18.83 -9.01 -19.93
N ALA A 167 -18.99 -7.84 -20.55
CA ALA A 167 -19.56 -7.74 -21.89
C ALA A 167 -18.71 -8.49 -22.93
N GLY A 168 -17.37 -8.38 -22.85
CA GLY A 168 -16.45 -9.17 -23.67
C GLY A 168 -16.60 -10.67 -23.47
N GLY A 169 -16.82 -11.13 -22.24
CA GLY A 169 -17.11 -12.53 -21.92
C GLY A 169 -18.44 -13.01 -22.50
N ALA A 170 -19.48 -12.17 -22.46
CA ALA A 170 -20.76 -12.47 -23.12
C ALA A 170 -20.61 -12.58 -24.65
N LEU A 171 -19.83 -11.68 -25.27
CA LEU A 171 -19.50 -11.77 -26.70
C LEU A 171 -18.62 -12.97 -27.02
N PHE A 172 -17.71 -13.36 -26.14
CA PHE A 172 -16.90 -14.57 -26.30
C PHE A 172 -17.78 -15.83 -26.35
N LEU A 173 -18.84 -15.87 -25.53
CA LEU A 173 -19.79 -16.97 -25.51
C LEU A 173 -20.61 -17.11 -26.81
N THR A 174 -20.71 -16.06 -27.63
CA THR A 174 -21.37 -16.17 -28.95
C THR A 174 -20.44 -16.71 -30.04
N THR A 175 -19.18 -16.98 -29.72
CA THR A 175 -18.20 -17.55 -30.66
C THR A 175 -18.18 -19.07 -30.56
N SER A 176 -17.68 -19.75 -31.60
CA SER A 176 -17.52 -21.21 -31.60
C SER A 176 -16.60 -21.73 -30.48
N LEU A 177 -15.68 -20.90 -29.99
CA LEU A 177 -14.84 -21.22 -28.84
C LEU A 177 -15.62 -21.17 -27.53
N GLY A 178 -16.59 -20.25 -27.43
CA GLY A 178 -17.52 -20.18 -26.31
C GLY A 178 -18.30 -21.48 -26.16
N ASP A 179 -18.91 -21.96 -27.25
CA ASP A 179 -19.65 -23.22 -27.26
C ASP A 179 -18.80 -24.42 -26.85
N GLN A 180 -17.54 -24.47 -27.30
CA GLN A 180 -16.60 -25.54 -26.95
C GLN A 180 -16.25 -25.56 -25.46
N VAL A 181 -15.98 -24.39 -24.86
CA VAL A 181 -15.71 -24.26 -23.41
C VAL A 181 -16.89 -24.75 -22.59
N VAL A 182 -18.10 -24.53 -23.10
CA VAL A 182 -19.34 -24.78 -22.38
C VAL A 182 -19.73 -26.25 -22.46
N GLY A 183 -19.54 -26.86 -23.63
CA GLY A 183 -19.74 -28.30 -23.82
C GLY A 183 -18.75 -29.19 -23.07
N GLN A 184 -17.60 -28.66 -22.63
CA GLN A 184 -16.61 -29.40 -21.83
C GLN A 184 -16.98 -29.49 -20.34
N ILE A 185 -17.80 -28.57 -19.84
CA ILE A 185 -18.15 -28.51 -18.43
C ILE A 185 -19.49 -29.25 -18.25
N PRO A 186 -19.56 -30.32 -17.43
CA PRO A 186 -20.77 -31.14 -17.26
C PRO A 186 -21.84 -30.47 -16.37
N LEU A 187 -21.92 -29.14 -16.38
CA LEU A 187 -22.92 -28.33 -15.66
C LEU A 187 -23.98 -27.81 -16.64
N ASP A 188 -25.12 -27.36 -16.11
CA ASP A 188 -26.18 -26.71 -16.90
C ASP A 188 -25.62 -25.52 -17.70
N PRO A 189 -25.87 -25.44 -19.03
CA PRO A 189 -25.42 -24.34 -19.87
C PRO A 189 -25.66 -22.95 -19.29
N PHE A 190 -26.81 -22.69 -18.65
CA PHE A 190 -27.07 -21.37 -18.05
C PHE A 190 -26.12 -21.03 -16.90
N ILE A 191 -25.81 -22.02 -16.06
CA ILE A 191 -24.85 -21.86 -14.96
C ILE A 191 -23.44 -21.69 -15.52
N THR A 192 -23.07 -22.47 -16.53
CA THR A 192 -21.76 -22.37 -17.18
C THR A 192 -21.57 -21.02 -17.87
N MET A 193 -22.58 -20.49 -18.60
CA MET A 193 -22.56 -19.13 -19.17
C MET A 193 -22.31 -18.07 -18.10
N GLY A 194 -23.04 -18.18 -16.98
CA GLY A 194 -22.93 -17.27 -15.85
C GLY A 194 -21.54 -17.31 -15.24
N LEU A 195 -20.99 -18.50 -14.99
CA LEU A 195 -19.64 -18.69 -14.45
C LEU A 195 -18.56 -18.16 -15.38
N VAL A 196 -18.67 -18.43 -16.68
CA VAL A 196 -17.73 -17.88 -17.68
C VAL A 196 -17.82 -16.36 -17.68
N THR A 197 -19.00 -15.77 -17.78
CA THR A 197 -19.16 -14.31 -17.80
C THR A 197 -18.67 -13.65 -16.50
N LEU A 198 -18.93 -14.27 -15.35
CA LEU A 198 -18.40 -13.83 -14.04
C LEU A 198 -16.88 -13.97 -13.95
N SER A 199 -16.29 -15.01 -14.55
CA SER A 199 -14.84 -15.16 -14.60
C SER A 199 -14.18 -14.01 -15.38
N PHE A 200 -14.76 -13.62 -16.51
CA PHE A 200 -14.30 -12.45 -17.27
C PHE A 200 -14.50 -11.14 -16.47
N ALA A 201 -15.63 -10.99 -15.78
CA ALA A 201 -15.89 -9.82 -14.94
C ALA A 201 -14.86 -9.69 -13.80
N THR A 202 -14.55 -10.80 -13.12
CA THR A 202 -13.56 -10.83 -12.02
C THR A 202 -12.14 -10.58 -12.51
N LEU A 203 -11.77 -11.12 -13.66
CA LEU A 203 -10.50 -10.81 -14.32
C LEU A 203 -10.40 -9.32 -14.69
N GLY A 204 -11.45 -8.75 -15.28
CA GLY A 204 -11.52 -7.32 -15.59
C GLY A 204 -11.43 -6.44 -14.35
N TRP A 205 -12.13 -6.83 -13.28
CA TRP A 205 -12.08 -6.14 -12.00
C TRP A 205 -10.66 -6.10 -11.41
N LEU A 206 -9.90 -7.20 -11.52
CA LEU A 206 -8.52 -7.32 -11.03
C LEU A 206 -7.53 -6.47 -11.84
N VAL A 207 -7.70 -6.39 -13.17
CA VAL A 207 -6.85 -5.59 -14.06
C VAL A 207 -7.19 -4.09 -13.98
N GLY A 208 -8.42 -3.76 -13.61
CA GLY A 208 -8.93 -2.38 -13.68
C GLY A 208 -8.16 -1.33 -12.86
N PRO A 209 -7.73 -1.55 -11.60
CA PRO A 209 -6.93 -0.58 -10.85
C PRO A 209 -5.58 -0.23 -11.51
N SER A 210 -4.95 -1.21 -12.14
CA SER A 210 -3.70 -1.01 -12.90
C SER A 210 -3.95 -0.12 -14.11
N MET A 211 -5.02 -0.41 -14.88
CA MET A 211 -5.44 0.42 -16.02
C MET A 211 -5.80 1.85 -15.58
N GLY A 212 -6.51 2.00 -14.46
CA GLY A 212 -6.87 3.31 -13.91
C GLY A 212 -5.66 4.13 -13.46
N THR A 213 -4.60 3.48 -13.00
CA THR A 213 -3.33 4.15 -12.67
C THR A 213 -2.63 4.69 -13.91
N LEU A 214 -2.64 3.94 -15.01
CA LEU A 214 -2.09 4.38 -16.29
C LEU A 214 -2.83 5.62 -16.81
N VAL A 215 -4.17 5.55 -16.86
CA VAL A 215 -4.99 6.68 -17.34
C VAL A 215 -4.81 7.92 -16.47
N PHE A 216 -4.83 7.77 -15.14
CA PHE A 216 -4.60 8.89 -14.22
C PHE A 216 -3.23 9.55 -14.44
N ASN A 217 -2.18 8.74 -14.58
CA ASN A 217 -0.81 9.24 -14.79
C ASN A 217 -0.68 9.96 -16.14
N SER A 218 -1.35 9.49 -17.18
CA SER A 218 -1.38 10.14 -18.49
C SER A 218 -2.12 11.48 -18.44
N LEU A 219 -3.32 11.52 -17.86
CA LEU A 219 -4.14 12.74 -17.75
C LEU A 219 -3.52 13.80 -16.82
N LYS A 220 -2.86 13.37 -15.74
CA LYS A 220 -2.26 14.25 -14.73
C LYS A 220 -0.73 14.25 -14.77
N ARG A 221 -0.13 14.01 -15.94
CA ARG A 221 1.33 13.96 -16.11
C ARG A 221 2.08 15.14 -15.50
N LYS A 222 1.52 16.35 -15.64
CA LYS A 222 2.10 17.60 -15.11
C LYS A 222 2.23 17.61 -13.58
N TYR A 223 1.33 16.92 -12.87
CA TYR A 223 1.33 16.90 -11.42
C TYR A 223 2.00 15.65 -10.85
N LYS A 224 2.35 14.64 -11.66
CA LYS A 224 2.88 13.37 -11.18
C LYS A 224 4.18 13.55 -10.37
N GLY A 225 5.13 14.33 -10.90
CA GLY A 225 6.41 14.62 -10.24
C GLY A 225 6.23 15.42 -8.94
N GLN A 226 5.53 16.55 -9.01
CA GLN A 226 5.27 17.41 -7.85
C GLN A 226 4.46 16.69 -6.77
N MET A 227 3.52 15.82 -7.15
CA MET A 227 2.72 15.04 -6.22
C MET A 227 3.56 14.00 -5.48
N ALA A 228 4.51 13.34 -6.15
CA ALA A 228 5.41 12.37 -5.50
C ALA A 228 6.29 13.02 -4.43
N ILE A 229 6.79 14.23 -4.70
CA ILE A 229 7.56 15.01 -3.72
C ILE A 229 6.69 15.47 -2.56
N LYS A 230 5.50 16.00 -2.83
CA LYS A 230 4.58 16.37 -1.75
C LYS A 230 4.16 15.18 -0.89
N GLU A 231 4.05 14.02 -1.51
CA GLU A 231 3.74 12.76 -0.82
C GLU A 231 4.90 12.35 0.10
N SER A 232 6.15 12.46 -0.32
CA SER A 232 7.30 12.21 0.57
C SER A 232 7.39 13.24 1.71
N GLN A 233 7.17 14.53 1.42
CA GLN A 233 7.10 15.57 2.46
C GLN A 233 5.98 15.32 3.47
N PHE A 234 4.82 14.88 2.99
CA PHE A 234 3.69 14.51 3.84
C PHE A 234 4.06 13.34 4.76
N PHE A 235 4.65 12.28 4.22
CA PHE A 235 5.06 11.14 5.03
C PHE A 235 6.15 11.47 6.04
N ALA A 236 7.11 12.32 5.69
CA ALA A 236 8.11 12.81 6.64
C ALA A 236 7.45 13.56 7.81
N ARG A 237 6.44 14.40 7.54
CA ARG A 237 5.68 15.10 8.58
C ARG A 237 4.88 14.15 9.47
N VAL A 238 4.22 13.15 8.88
CA VAL A 238 3.49 12.11 9.64
C VAL A 238 4.45 11.33 10.52
N LYS A 239 5.58 10.87 9.97
CA LYS A 239 6.62 10.14 10.70
C LYS A 239 7.19 10.92 11.89
N LYS A 240 7.30 12.24 11.77
CA LYS A 240 7.76 13.12 12.85
C LYS A 240 6.74 13.27 14.00
N HIS A 241 5.44 13.23 13.72
CA HIS A 241 4.39 13.53 14.70
C HIS A 241 3.59 12.31 15.17
N ARG A 242 3.81 11.14 14.57
CA ARG A 242 3.15 9.89 14.97
C ARG A 242 3.58 9.52 16.39
N VAL A 243 2.65 9.00 17.17
CA VAL A 243 2.93 8.44 18.49
C VAL A 243 3.31 6.96 18.39
N ASP A 244 4.11 6.49 19.35
CA ASP A 244 4.48 5.09 19.48
C ASP A 244 3.24 4.21 19.81
N PRO A 245 2.97 3.16 19.02
CA PRO A 245 1.78 2.33 19.16
C PRO A 245 1.88 1.33 20.33
N THR A 246 3.08 1.15 20.89
CA THR A 246 3.33 0.27 22.03
C THR A 246 2.71 0.77 23.33
N ALA A 247 2.52 2.08 23.46
CA ALA A 247 1.90 2.72 24.61
C ALA A 247 0.35 2.69 24.56
N SER A 248 -0.21 1.77 23.79
CA SER A 248 -1.65 1.64 23.60
C SER A 248 -2.30 0.88 24.75
N SER A 249 -3.48 1.33 25.18
CA SER A 249 -4.28 0.65 26.21
C SER A 249 -5.73 0.56 25.77
N MET A 250 -6.51 -0.35 26.37
CA MET A 250 -7.94 -0.50 26.01
C MET A 250 -8.74 0.79 26.24
N GLY A 251 -8.33 1.65 27.18
CA GLY A 251 -8.96 2.96 27.43
C GLY A 251 -8.44 4.11 26.54
N ASN A 252 -7.35 3.90 25.80
CA ASN A 252 -6.75 4.89 24.92
C ASN A 252 -6.26 4.21 23.63
N PRO A 253 -7.16 3.92 22.67
CA PRO A 253 -6.77 3.31 21.41
C PRO A 253 -5.85 4.24 20.62
N VAL A 254 -4.93 3.66 19.85
CA VAL A 254 -3.94 4.40 19.05
C VAL A 254 -4.64 5.11 17.90
N PRO A 255 -4.46 6.43 17.75
CA PRO A 255 -4.93 7.14 16.56
C PRO A 255 -4.24 6.60 15.31
N ASP A 256 -4.83 6.80 14.12
CA ASP A 256 -4.30 6.33 12.83
C ASP A 256 -2.78 6.53 12.71
N PHE A 257 -2.02 5.43 12.83
CA PHE A 257 -0.56 5.45 12.92
C PHE A 257 0.11 5.86 11.61
N TYR A 258 -0.51 5.55 10.47
CA TYR A 258 0.04 5.81 9.15
C TYR A 258 -0.52 7.07 8.49
N GLY A 259 -1.56 7.67 9.08
CA GLY A 259 -2.24 8.83 8.51
C GLY A 259 -2.97 8.51 7.20
N GLU A 260 -3.44 7.27 7.03
CA GLU A 260 -4.19 6.82 5.84
C GLU A 260 -5.46 7.64 5.65
N LYS A 261 -6.14 8.00 6.75
CA LYS A 261 -7.42 8.73 6.71
C LYS A 261 -7.24 10.23 6.50
N ILE A 262 -6.01 10.74 6.46
CA ILE A 262 -5.72 12.15 6.27
C ILE A 262 -5.91 12.51 4.79
N SER A 263 -7.05 13.14 4.52
CA SER A 263 -7.50 13.42 3.16
C SER A 263 -7.72 14.93 2.90
N SER A 264 -7.37 15.78 3.87
CA SER A 264 -7.42 17.25 3.77
C SER A 264 -6.50 17.88 4.82
N VAL A 265 -6.21 19.17 4.68
CA VAL A 265 -5.44 19.93 5.67
C VAL A 265 -6.17 19.98 7.02
N ALA A 266 -7.50 20.15 7.02
CA ALA A 266 -8.31 20.09 8.23
C ALA A 266 -8.20 18.73 8.93
N GLY A 267 -8.24 17.64 8.15
CA GLY A 267 -8.02 16.28 8.66
C GLY A 267 -6.63 16.09 9.26
N TYR A 268 -5.60 16.69 8.67
CA TYR A 268 -4.25 16.67 9.23
C TYR A 268 -4.17 17.40 10.59
N ARG A 269 -4.83 18.55 10.72
CA ARG A 269 -4.89 19.28 11.99
C ARG A 269 -5.65 18.50 13.06
N GLN A 270 -6.74 17.82 12.69
CA GLN A 270 -7.45 16.93 13.59
C GLN A 270 -6.55 15.79 14.05
N TRP A 271 -5.89 15.12 13.11
CA TRP A 271 -4.97 14.03 13.40
C TRP A 271 -3.85 14.46 14.37
N LEU A 272 -3.25 15.66 14.19
CA LEU A 272 -2.27 16.19 15.14
C LEU A 272 -2.84 16.41 16.55
N ARG A 273 -4.12 16.81 16.67
CA ARG A 273 -4.79 16.91 17.97
C ARG A 273 -4.98 15.54 18.59
N ASP A 274 -5.36 14.54 17.79
CA ASP A 274 -5.55 13.17 18.27
C ASP A 274 -4.23 12.56 18.78
N GLN A 275 -3.12 12.79 18.07
CA GLN A 275 -1.77 12.39 18.52
C GLN A 275 -1.40 13.05 19.86
N ARG A 276 -1.64 14.36 20.01
CA ARG A 276 -1.39 15.09 21.26
C ARG A 276 -2.30 14.62 22.40
N ALA A 277 -3.57 14.35 22.12
CA ALA A 277 -4.52 13.86 23.10
C ALA A 277 -4.11 12.47 23.63
N PHE A 278 -3.64 11.59 22.75
CA PHE A 278 -3.08 10.30 23.15
C PHE A 278 -1.84 10.47 24.03
N ASN A 279 -0.92 11.37 23.65
CA ASN A 279 0.26 11.69 24.44
C ASN A 279 -0.05 12.36 25.79
N LYS A 280 -1.15 13.10 25.90
CA LYS A 280 -1.61 13.68 27.17
C LYS A 280 -2.18 12.59 28.08
N LYS A 281 -3.01 11.71 27.54
CA LYS A 281 -3.61 10.59 28.29
C LYS A 281 -2.56 9.65 28.87
N ARG A 282 -1.49 9.34 28.12
CA ARG A 282 -0.39 8.53 28.65
C ARG A 282 0.33 9.19 29.84
N THR A 283 0.44 10.52 29.89
CA THR A 283 1.18 11.22 30.97
C THR A 283 0.32 11.53 32.19
N THR A 284 -1.01 11.60 32.03
CA THR A 284 -1.93 11.95 33.12
C THR A 284 -2.24 10.76 34.05
N PHE A 285 -1.98 9.52 33.62
CA PHE A 285 -2.26 8.30 34.39
C PHE A 285 -1.00 7.47 34.71
N VAL A 286 0.19 8.09 34.72
CA VAL A 286 1.41 7.50 35.32
C VAL A 286 1.46 7.91 36.78
#